data_AF-A0A1V3I7G7-F1
#
_entry.id   AF-A0A1V3I7G7-F1
#
_cell.length_a   1.000
_cell.length_b   1.000
_cell.length_c   1.000
_cell.angle_alpha   90.00
_cell.angle_beta   90.00
_cell.angle_gamma   90.00
#
_symmetry.space_group_name_H-M   'P 1'
#
loop_
_entity.id
_entity.type
_entity.pdbx_description
1 polymer ?
#
loop_
_entity_poly.entity_id
_entity_poly.type
_entity_poly.pdbx_seq_one_letter_code
_entity_poly.pdbx_strand_id
1 'polypeptide(L)'
;MYHRKQLKDYFLSLSILLFSSLSAHVSAERVADETDGRIHSNVVRYVEMTEQRTLAPDTSTQDAKDLGNSIEFEVYTVNEESASRSVYLSAAGICRGFDGDYGVDFTNFTNHYINQGDDSQYYGGITGASIYRERGSDNMQYVPVYAIKNPQLEQEIRQREMTKTKDIVKDNVYSGKELLDKTICKPGKK
;
A
#
# COMPACT_ATOMS: atom_id res chain seq x y z
N MET A 1 -29.89 19.86 -62.02
CA MET A 1 -29.03 20.86 -61.38
C MET A 1 -29.35 20.91 -59.89
N TYR A 2 -28.57 20.19 -59.08
CA TYR A 2 -28.79 20.10 -57.64
C TYR A 2 -27.65 20.85 -56.94
N HIS A 3 -28.00 21.91 -56.21
CA HIS A 3 -27.04 22.76 -55.50
C HIS A 3 -26.44 22.00 -54.31
N ARG A 4 -25.14 21.70 -54.41
CA ARG A 4 -24.28 21.26 -53.31
C ARG A 4 -23.99 22.47 -52.41
N LYS A 5 -24.52 22.51 -51.20
CA LYS A 5 -24.06 23.42 -50.13
C LYS A 5 -23.12 22.66 -49.20
N GLN A 6 -21.87 23.08 -49.27
CA GLN A 6 -20.76 22.97 -48.32
C GLN A 6 -21.15 22.45 -46.91
N LEU A 7 -20.73 21.22 -46.58
CA LEU A 7 -20.56 20.81 -45.19
C LEU A 7 -19.26 21.45 -44.68
N LYS A 8 -19.36 22.29 -43.65
CA LYS A 8 -18.21 22.80 -42.91
C LYS A 8 -17.63 21.65 -42.08
N ASP A 9 -16.38 21.32 -42.37
CA ASP A 9 -15.53 20.47 -41.55
C ASP A 9 -15.36 21.09 -40.15
N TYR A 10 -16.04 20.52 -39.16
CA TYR A 10 -15.67 20.67 -37.76
C TYR A 10 -14.69 19.54 -37.43
N PHE A 11 -13.40 19.83 -37.58
CA PHE A 11 -12.33 19.08 -36.95
C PHE A 11 -12.45 19.23 -35.43
N LEU A 12 -13.28 18.39 -34.80
CA LEU A 12 -13.18 18.10 -33.39
C LEU A 12 -11.93 17.25 -33.21
N SER A 13 -10.84 17.89 -32.77
CA SER A 13 -9.68 17.21 -32.23
C SER A 13 -10.14 16.41 -31.01
N LEU A 14 -10.46 15.14 -31.23
CA LEU A 14 -10.61 14.17 -30.16
C LEU A 14 -9.20 13.87 -29.66
N SER A 15 -8.71 14.74 -28.78
CA SER A 15 -7.49 14.49 -28.03
C SER A 15 -7.76 13.27 -27.16
N ILE A 16 -7.35 12.12 -27.68
CA ILE A 16 -7.24 10.87 -26.97
C ILE A 16 -6.20 11.11 -25.87
N LEU A 17 -6.65 11.56 -24.70
CA LEU A 17 -5.91 11.35 -23.47
C LEU A 17 -6.09 9.88 -23.14
N LEU A 18 -5.24 9.05 -23.76
CA LEU A 18 -4.81 7.80 -23.17
C LEU A 18 -4.12 8.18 -21.86
N PHE A 19 -4.90 8.36 -20.80
CA PHE A 19 -4.43 8.05 -19.47
C PHE A 19 -4.29 6.54 -19.43
N SER A 20 -3.24 6.03 -20.06
CA SER A 20 -2.58 4.84 -19.58
C SER A 20 -2.07 5.21 -18.20
N SER A 21 -2.94 5.09 -17.18
CA SER A 21 -2.48 4.84 -15.83
C SER A 21 -1.67 3.56 -15.95
N LEU A 22 -0.36 3.70 -16.14
CA LEU A 22 0.59 2.68 -15.77
C LEU A 22 0.33 2.47 -14.28
N SER A 23 -0.57 1.56 -13.96
CA SER A 23 -0.50 0.81 -12.73
C SER A 23 0.89 0.19 -12.79
N ALA A 24 1.84 0.84 -12.13
CA ALA A 24 3.10 0.22 -11.81
C ALA A 24 2.73 -0.98 -10.94
N HIS A 25 2.54 -2.13 -11.59
CA HIS A 25 2.71 -3.40 -10.93
C HIS A 25 4.15 -3.37 -10.44
N VAL A 26 4.32 -2.99 -9.17
CA VAL A 26 5.54 -3.24 -8.43
C VAL A 26 5.59 -4.76 -8.29
N SER A 27 6.15 -5.41 -9.32
CA SER A 27 6.59 -6.80 -9.22
C SER A 27 7.69 -6.84 -8.17
N ALA A 28 7.70 -7.88 -7.34
CA ALA A 28 8.70 -8.11 -6.29
C ALA A 28 10.16 -7.99 -6.82
N GLU A 29 10.33 -8.17 -8.12
CA GLU A 29 11.58 -8.10 -8.84
C GLU A 29 12.27 -6.72 -8.85
N ARG A 30 11.55 -5.59 -8.69
CA ARG A 30 12.19 -4.26 -8.59
C ARG A 30 12.60 -3.84 -7.18
N VAL A 31 12.28 -4.66 -6.17
CA VAL A 31 12.71 -4.44 -4.78
C VAL A 31 14.06 -5.11 -4.50
N ALA A 32 14.52 -6.01 -5.36
CA ALA A 32 15.80 -6.69 -5.24
C ALA A 32 16.82 -6.09 -6.22
N ASP A 33 17.43 -4.97 -5.85
CA ASP A 33 18.75 -4.60 -6.39
C ASP A 33 19.78 -4.61 -5.25
N GLU A 34 20.86 -5.34 -5.53
CA GLU A 34 22.03 -5.68 -4.70
C GLU A 34 21.81 -6.27 -3.30
N THR A 35 21.52 -7.58 -3.22
CA THR A 35 22.31 -8.51 -2.40
C THR A 35 21.99 -9.98 -2.72
N ASP A 36 23.06 -10.74 -2.88
CA ASP A 36 23.14 -12.19 -3.09
C ASP A 36 22.46 -13.01 -1.97
N GLY A 37 21.73 -14.07 -2.36
CA GLY A 37 21.29 -15.17 -1.49
C GLY A 37 19.87 -15.07 -0.94
N ARG A 38 19.05 -16.09 -1.23
CA ARG A 38 17.76 -16.48 -0.60
C ARG A 38 17.26 -15.55 0.51
N ILE A 39 16.14 -14.85 0.26
CA ILE A 39 15.49 -13.94 1.21
C ILE A 39 14.85 -14.75 2.35
N HIS A 40 15.65 -15.28 3.26
CA HIS A 40 15.16 -15.87 4.52
C HIS A 40 14.76 -14.80 5.56
N SER A 41 15.02 -13.52 5.31
CA SER A 41 14.74 -12.40 6.23
C SER A 41 13.78 -11.39 5.62
N ASN A 42 12.98 -10.73 6.47
CA ASN A 42 12.10 -9.66 6.02
C ASN A 42 12.91 -8.47 5.51
N VAL A 43 12.69 -8.06 4.26
CA VAL A 43 13.19 -6.81 3.70
C VAL A 43 12.12 -5.75 3.87
N VAL A 44 12.43 -4.66 4.58
CA VAL A 44 11.53 -3.52 4.79
C VAL A 44 12.09 -2.27 4.10
N ARG A 45 11.27 -1.56 3.33
CA ARG A 45 11.64 -0.29 2.68
C ARG A 45 10.58 0.77 2.89
N TYR A 46 11.01 1.98 3.24
CA TYR A 46 10.15 3.15 3.41
C TYR A 46 10.37 4.11 2.24
N VAL A 47 9.32 4.53 1.57
CA VAL A 47 9.39 5.38 0.37
C VAL A 47 8.51 6.61 0.57
N GLU A 48 9.12 7.78 0.56
CA GLU A 48 8.39 9.05 0.50
C GLU A 48 7.93 9.29 -0.95
N MET A 49 6.66 9.65 -1.15
CA MET A 49 6.04 9.59 -2.48
C MET A 49 6.22 10.85 -3.33
N THR A 50 6.52 12.00 -2.74
CA THR A 50 6.71 13.26 -3.47
C THR A 50 8.02 13.26 -4.26
N GLU A 51 9.10 12.82 -3.61
CA GLU A 51 10.45 12.78 -4.17
C GLU A 51 10.89 11.36 -4.54
N GLN A 52 10.05 10.35 -4.31
CA GLN A 52 10.33 8.92 -4.55
C GLN A 52 11.64 8.45 -3.89
N ARG A 53 11.91 8.98 -2.69
CA ARG A 53 13.13 8.70 -1.95
C ARG A 53 12.93 7.53 -0.99
N THR A 54 13.88 6.60 -0.98
CA THR A 54 13.95 5.59 0.08
C THR A 54 14.56 6.20 1.34
N LEU A 55 13.95 5.92 2.49
CA LEU A 55 14.32 6.47 3.80
C LEU A 55 14.52 5.34 4.81
N ALA A 56 15.31 5.61 5.85
CA ALA A 56 15.67 4.66 6.90
C ALA A 56 15.26 5.19 8.30
N PRO A 57 13.95 5.34 8.58
CA PRO A 57 13.46 5.91 9.84
C PRO A 57 13.80 5.08 11.08
N ASP A 58 14.12 3.79 10.91
CA ASP A 58 14.56 2.91 11.99
C ASP A 58 15.94 3.29 12.55
N THR A 59 16.79 3.91 11.73
CA THR A 59 18.17 4.28 12.09
C THR A 59 18.45 5.79 12.01
N SER A 60 17.64 6.55 11.27
CA SER A 60 17.77 8.00 11.10
C SER A 60 16.55 8.74 11.66
N THR A 61 16.80 9.59 12.66
CA THR A 61 15.75 10.47 13.21
C THR A 61 15.31 11.54 12.21
N GLN A 62 16.20 11.94 11.29
CA GLN A 62 15.83 12.90 10.25
C GLN A 62 14.87 12.26 9.24
N ASP A 63 15.16 11.04 8.82
CA ASP A 63 14.31 10.28 7.90
C ASP A 63 12.92 10.01 8.51
N ALA A 64 12.86 9.69 9.81
CA ALA A 64 11.59 9.57 10.53
C ALA A 64 10.81 10.89 10.54
N LYS A 65 11.49 12.03 10.74
CA LYS A 65 10.86 13.36 10.66
C LYS A 65 10.40 13.71 9.25
N ASP A 66 11.18 13.38 8.24
CA ASP A 66 10.84 13.62 6.84
C ASP A 66 9.56 12.85 6.47
N LEU A 67 9.49 11.55 6.81
CA LEU A 67 8.27 10.74 6.66
C LEU A 67 7.10 11.27 7.51
N GLY A 68 7.38 11.72 8.73
CA GLY A 68 6.35 12.27 9.62
C GLY A 68 5.74 13.59 9.12
N ASN A 69 6.51 14.38 8.38
CA ASN A 69 6.08 15.65 7.80
C ASN A 69 5.54 15.51 6.38
N SER A 70 5.76 14.38 5.70
CA SER A 70 5.21 14.13 4.38
C SER A 70 3.69 14.02 4.44
N ILE A 71 3.04 14.20 3.29
CA ILE A 71 1.59 13.99 3.14
C ILE A 71 1.29 12.51 2.90
N GLU A 72 2.21 11.81 2.24
CA GLU A 72 2.08 10.40 1.89
C GLU A 72 3.43 9.70 1.99
N PHE A 73 3.42 8.44 2.46
CA PHE A 73 4.54 7.53 2.27
C PHE A 73 4.06 6.08 2.20
N GLU A 74 4.94 5.23 1.70
CA GLU A 74 4.70 3.80 1.55
C GLU A 74 5.73 2.97 2.30
N VAL A 75 5.29 1.80 2.75
CA VAL A 75 6.15 0.79 3.39
C VAL A 75 5.97 -0.52 2.67
N TYR A 76 7.06 -1.05 2.14
CA TYR A 76 7.12 -2.36 1.51
C TYR A 76 7.76 -3.34 2.47
N THR A 77 7.14 -4.49 2.67
CA THR A 77 7.73 -5.61 3.40
C THR A 77 7.66 -6.86 2.54
N VAL A 78 8.80 -7.51 2.28
CA VAL A 78 8.86 -8.69 1.41
C VAL A 78 9.71 -9.78 2.07
N ASN A 79 9.25 -11.02 1.96
CA ASN A 79 10.01 -12.23 2.27
C ASN A 79 9.65 -13.34 1.26
N GLU A 80 10.21 -14.55 1.46
CA GLU A 80 9.96 -15.70 0.59
C GLU A 80 8.50 -16.18 0.53
N GLU A 81 7.70 -15.89 1.55
CA GLU A 81 6.34 -16.42 1.73
C GLU A 81 5.25 -15.36 1.55
N SER A 82 5.62 -14.08 1.54
CA SER A 82 4.67 -12.98 1.55
C SER A 82 5.27 -11.66 1.08
N ALA A 83 4.38 -10.78 0.62
CA ALA A 83 4.70 -9.39 0.38
C ALA A 83 3.55 -8.50 0.90
N SER A 84 3.90 -7.32 1.38
CA SER A 84 2.93 -6.30 1.74
C SER A 84 3.38 -4.91 1.32
N ARG A 85 2.39 -4.05 1.05
CA ARG A 85 2.55 -2.63 0.79
C ARG A 85 1.55 -1.88 1.65
N SER A 86 2.04 -1.00 2.51
CA SER A 86 1.23 -0.09 3.31
C SER A 86 1.36 1.32 2.79
N VAL A 87 0.26 2.01 2.60
CA VAL A 87 0.17 3.42 2.22
C VAL A 87 -0.38 4.20 3.41
N TYR A 88 0.30 5.27 3.78
CA TYR A 88 -0.11 6.21 4.82
C TYR A 88 -0.35 7.56 4.17
N LEU A 89 -1.52 8.15 4.37
CA LEU A 89 -1.91 9.42 3.77
C LEU A 89 -2.56 10.34 4.79
N SER A 90 -2.11 11.58 4.86
CA SER A 90 -2.74 12.65 5.64
C SER A 90 -2.44 14.01 5.03
N ALA A 91 -3.47 14.72 4.60
CA ALA A 91 -3.34 16.07 4.04
C ALA A 91 -2.74 17.08 5.04
N ALA A 92 -2.84 16.81 6.36
CA ALA A 92 -2.25 17.65 7.39
C ALA A 92 -0.74 17.39 7.62
N GLY A 93 -0.19 16.38 6.94
CA GLY A 93 1.08 15.72 7.28
C GLY A 93 0.84 14.49 8.16
N ILE A 94 1.66 13.45 8.03
CA ILE A 94 1.41 12.17 8.72
C ILE A 94 1.35 12.31 10.25
N CYS A 95 2.37 12.87 10.89
CA CYS A 95 2.39 12.94 12.36
C CYS A 95 1.38 13.95 12.91
N ARG A 96 1.17 15.07 12.22
CA ARG A 96 0.11 16.02 12.60
C ARG A 96 -1.27 15.39 12.47
N GLY A 97 -1.48 14.56 11.45
CA GLY A 97 -2.72 13.80 11.27
C GLY A 97 -2.92 12.77 12.36
N PHE A 98 -1.88 11.96 12.63
CA PHE A 98 -1.89 10.89 13.62
C PHE A 98 -2.09 11.40 15.05
N ASP A 99 -1.43 12.51 15.41
CA ASP A 99 -1.51 13.11 16.75
C ASP A 99 -2.79 13.95 16.97
N GLY A 100 -3.47 14.34 15.89
CA GLY A 100 -4.64 15.22 15.92
C GLY A 100 -5.94 14.54 15.49
N ASP A 101 -6.94 15.35 15.16
CA ASP A 101 -8.28 14.88 14.79
C ASP A 101 -8.43 14.54 13.30
N TYR A 102 -7.44 14.89 12.47
CA TYR A 102 -7.47 14.61 11.03
C TYR A 102 -7.31 13.11 10.73
N GLY A 103 -6.46 12.42 11.48
CA GLY A 103 -6.13 11.02 11.28
C GLY A 103 -5.17 10.78 10.13
N VAL A 104 -4.79 9.51 9.96
CA VAL A 104 -4.00 9.02 8.84
C VAL A 104 -4.81 7.92 8.16
N ASP A 105 -5.13 8.11 6.89
CA ASP A 105 -5.72 7.07 6.08
C ASP A 105 -4.65 6.02 5.77
N PHE A 106 -4.96 4.79 6.16
CA PHE A 106 -4.08 3.64 6.07
C PHE A 106 -4.69 2.62 5.13
N THR A 107 -3.92 2.23 4.11
CA THR A 107 -4.27 1.13 3.22
C THR A 107 -3.13 0.12 3.20
N ASN A 108 -3.41 -1.14 3.52
CA ASN A 108 -2.41 -2.21 3.49
C ASN A 108 -2.85 -3.33 2.55
N PHE A 109 -2.00 -3.61 1.57
CA PHE A 109 -2.11 -4.74 0.65
C PHE A 109 -1.24 -5.87 1.18
N THR A 110 -1.79 -7.07 1.30
CA THR A 110 -1.05 -8.27 1.69
C THR A 110 -1.21 -9.38 0.68
N ASN A 111 -0.12 -10.07 0.39
CA ASN A 111 -0.06 -11.27 -0.42
C ASN A 111 0.71 -12.34 0.35
N HIS A 112 0.16 -13.54 0.42
CA HIS A 112 0.78 -14.77 0.91
C HIS A 112 0.88 -15.74 -0.26
N TYR A 113 2.11 -16.11 -0.61
CA TYR A 113 2.39 -16.94 -1.78
C TYR A 113 2.05 -18.40 -1.50
N ILE A 114 1.46 -19.08 -2.48
CA ILE A 114 1.13 -20.51 -2.37
C ILE A 114 2.40 -21.37 -2.37
N ASN A 115 3.37 -21.01 -3.21
CA ASN A 115 4.68 -21.66 -3.26
C ASN A 115 5.77 -20.62 -3.04
N GLN A 116 6.79 -20.97 -2.28
CA GLN A 116 7.96 -20.11 -2.05
C GLN A 116 8.63 -19.77 -3.39
N GLY A 117 8.89 -18.49 -3.62
CA GLY A 117 9.51 -18.00 -4.86
C GLY A 117 8.61 -17.97 -6.10
N ASP A 118 7.31 -18.25 -5.98
CA ASP A 118 6.31 -18.12 -7.05
C ASP A 118 5.25 -17.09 -6.66
N ASP A 119 5.36 -15.88 -7.22
CA ASP A 119 4.43 -14.78 -6.98
C ASP A 119 3.16 -14.84 -7.84
N SER A 120 3.05 -15.84 -8.74
CA SER A 120 1.92 -15.97 -9.65
C SER A 120 0.66 -16.51 -8.97
N GLN A 121 0.81 -17.11 -7.78
CA GLN A 121 -0.30 -17.64 -7.00
C GLN A 121 -0.24 -17.20 -5.54
N TYR A 122 -1.26 -16.51 -5.08
CA TYR A 122 -1.30 -15.96 -3.73
C TYR A 122 -2.73 -15.79 -3.22
N TYR A 123 -2.85 -15.58 -1.92
CA TYR A 123 -4.05 -15.08 -1.25
C TYR A 123 -3.68 -13.95 -0.31
N GLY A 124 -4.64 -13.13 0.06
CA GLY A 124 -4.43 -12.06 1.03
C GLY A 124 -5.56 -11.06 0.96
N GLY A 125 -5.27 -9.77 1.08
CA GLY A 125 -6.31 -8.78 0.95
C GLY A 125 -5.86 -7.34 1.10
N ILE A 126 -6.85 -6.46 1.07
CA ILE A 126 -6.71 -5.02 1.20
C ILE A 126 -7.39 -4.60 2.49
N THR A 127 -6.61 -4.11 3.44
CA THR A 127 -7.11 -3.52 4.68
C THR A 127 -7.13 -2.01 4.55
N GLY A 128 -8.25 -1.38 4.90
CA GLY A 128 -8.37 0.08 4.98
C GLY A 128 -8.77 0.51 6.39
N ALA A 129 -8.23 1.62 6.89
CA ALA A 129 -8.68 2.24 8.14
C ALA A 129 -8.23 3.70 8.22
N SER A 130 -8.86 4.47 9.11
CA SER A 130 -8.33 5.77 9.55
C SER A 130 -7.71 5.59 10.94
N ILE A 131 -6.41 5.90 11.07
CA ILE A 131 -5.59 5.66 12.25
C ILE A 131 -5.32 6.96 13.02
N TYR A 132 -5.40 6.89 14.35
CA TYR A 132 -5.15 7.99 15.28
C TYR A 132 -4.26 7.51 16.43
N ARG A 133 -3.55 8.40 17.12
CA ARG A 133 -2.74 8.05 18.31
C ARG A 133 -3.60 7.70 19.52
N GLU A 134 -4.36 8.68 20.01
CA GLU A 134 -5.00 8.61 21.34
C GLU A 134 -6.36 7.91 21.34
N ARG A 135 -6.94 7.63 20.17
CA ARG A 135 -8.23 6.94 20.03
C ARG A 135 -8.15 5.69 19.17
N GLY A 136 -9.24 4.92 19.17
CA GLY A 136 -9.39 3.75 18.30
C GLY A 136 -9.38 4.14 16.82
N SER A 137 -8.97 3.21 15.97
CA SER A 137 -9.05 3.38 14.51
C SER A 137 -10.50 3.28 14.04
N ASP A 138 -10.85 4.09 13.05
CA ASP A 138 -12.17 4.14 12.43
C ASP A 138 -12.15 3.53 11.03
N ASN A 139 -13.34 3.35 10.44
CA ASN A 139 -13.53 2.95 9.04
C ASN A 139 -12.75 1.69 8.64
N MET A 140 -12.59 0.75 9.59
CA MET A 140 -11.85 -0.48 9.39
C MET A 140 -12.60 -1.39 8.39
N GLN A 141 -11.96 -1.71 7.28
CA GLN A 141 -12.52 -2.52 6.20
C GLN A 141 -11.51 -3.53 5.67
N TYR A 142 -12.02 -4.61 5.07
CA TYR A 142 -11.21 -5.66 4.44
C TYR A 142 -11.83 -6.16 3.16
N VAL A 143 -11.00 -6.32 2.14
CA VAL A 143 -11.37 -6.98 0.88
C VAL A 143 -10.41 -8.13 0.64
N PRO A 144 -10.85 -9.39 0.71
CA PRO A 144 -9.98 -10.52 0.42
C PRO A 144 -9.68 -10.61 -1.09
N VAL A 145 -8.46 -11.04 -1.42
CA VAL A 145 -7.98 -11.24 -2.79
C VAL A 145 -7.42 -12.66 -2.90
N TYR A 146 -7.80 -13.36 -3.96
CA TYR A 146 -7.34 -14.72 -4.26
C TYR A 146 -6.91 -14.81 -5.72
N ALA A 147 -5.67 -15.21 -5.94
CA ALA A 147 -5.12 -15.54 -7.25
C ALA A 147 -4.60 -16.98 -7.17
N ILE A 148 -5.49 -17.97 -7.23
CA ILE A 148 -5.16 -19.39 -7.04
C ILE A 148 -5.72 -20.17 -8.22
N LYS A 149 -4.90 -21.00 -8.87
CA LYS A 149 -5.33 -21.77 -10.06
C LYS A 149 -6.13 -23.01 -9.69
N ASN A 150 -5.82 -23.64 -8.56
CA ASN A 150 -6.53 -24.83 -8.09
C ASN A 150 -7.82 -24.43 -7.35
N PRO A 151 -9.02 -24.76 -7.86
CA PRO A 151 -10.29 -24.32 -7.28
C PRO A 151 -10.61 -24.97 -5.93
N GLN A 152 -10.14 -26.21 -5.69
CA GLN A 152 -10.33 -26.87 -4.38
C GLN A 152 -9.50 -26.16 -3.31
N LEU A 153 -8.23 -25.89 -3.62
CA LEU A 153 -7.34 -25.15 -2.73
C LEU A 153 -7.84 -23.72 -2.47
N GLU A 154 -8.33 -23.02 -3.51
CA GLU A 154 -8.92 -21.70 -3.37
C GLU A 154 -10.10 -21.73 -2.39
N GLN A 155 -11.00 -22.69 -2.54
CA GLN A 155 -12.16 -22.84 -1.66
C GLN A 155 -11.73 -23.10 -0.21
N GLU A 156 -10.76 -23.98 0.01
CA GLU A 156 -10.22 -24.26 1.35
C GLU A 156 -9.61 -23.02 2.01
N ILE A 157 -8.77 -22.28 1.28
CA ILE A 157 -8.14 -21.06 1.79
C ILE A 157 -9.19 -19.99 2.06
N ARG A 158 -10.14 -19.78 1.14
CA ARG A 158 -11.22 -18.81 1.31
C ARG A 158 -12.02 -19.08 2.59
N GLN A 159 -12.42 -20.33 2.84
CA GLN A 159 -13.15 -20.69 4.05
C GLN A 159 -12.33 -20.44 5.31
N ARG A 160 -11.02 -20.75 5.29
CA ARG A 160 -10.11 -20.46 6.40
C ARG A 160 -10.01 -18.96 6.68
N GLU A 161 -9.76 -18.15 5.68
CA GLU A 161 -9.53 -16.70 5.82
C GLU A 161 -10.80 -15.94 6.22
N MET A 162 -11.97 -16.38 5.77
CA MET A 162 -13.25 -15.80 6.18
C MET A 162 -13.46 -15.87 7.70
N THR A 163 -12.98 -16.94 8.36
CA THR A 163 -13.11 -17.06 9.84
C THR A 163 -12.19 -16.11 10.60
N LYS A 164 -11.11 -15.64 9.97
CA LYS A 164 -10.06 -14.82 10.58
C LYS A 164 -10.11 -13.35 10.19
N THR A 165 -11.04 -12.97 9.31
CA THR A 165 -11.08 -11.62 8.70
C THR A 165 -11.00 -10.49 9.73
N LYS A 166 -11.72 -10.61 10.86
CA LYS A 166 -11.69 -9.57 11.91
C LYS A 166 -10.31 -9.41 12.54
N ASP A 167 -9.58 -10.51 12.73
CA ASP A 167 -8.26 -10.51 13.35
C ASP A 167 -7.22 -9.97 12.37
N ILE A 168 -7.28 -10.38 11.10
CA ILE A 168 -6.42 -9.85 10.02
C ILE A 168 -6.48 -8.32 9.96
N VAL A 169 -7.70 -7.75 9.98
CA VAL A 169 -7.88 -6.29 9.95
C VAL A 169 -7.28 -5.63 11.18
N LYS A 170 -7.55 -6.17 12.36
CA LYS A 170 -7.00 -5.62 13.60
C LYS A 170 -5.49 -5.65 13.62
N ASP A 171 -4.88 -6.76 13.21
CA ASP A 171 -3.43 -6.95 13.23
C ASP A 171 -2.74 -6.01 12.24
N ASN A 172 -3.28 -5.86 11.04
CA ASN A 172 -2.75 -4.92 10.04
C ASN A 172 -2.84 -3.47 10.50
N VAL A 173 -4.01 -3.06 11.02
CA VAL A 173 -4.23 -1.69 11.51
C VAL A 173 -3.40 -1.41 12.76
N TYR A 174 -3.30 -2.38 13.68
CA TYR A 174 -2.48 -2.26 14.89
C TYR A 174 -0.99 -2.13 14.53
N SER A 175 -0.48 -2.96 13.63
CA SER A 175 0.92 -2.90 13.19
C SER A 175 1.23 -1.57 12.48
N GLY A 176 0.31 -1.09 11.65
CA GLY A 176 0.46 0.23 11.00
C GLY A 176 0.45 1.38 12.01
N LYS A 177 -0.44 1.33 13.01
CA LYS A 177 -0.47 2.28 14.12
C LYS A 177 0.82 2.23 14.93
N GLU A 178 1.33 1.03 15.22
CA GLU A 178 2.56 0.84 15.98
C GLU A 178 3.76 1.45 15.27
N LEU A 179 3.88 1.28 13.96
CA LEU A 179 4.94 1.91 13.18
C LEU A 179 4.90 3.44 13.32
N LEU A 180 3.72 4.05 13.19
CA LEU A 180 3.56 5.49 13.38
C LEU A 180 3.94 5.90 14.80
N ASP A 181 3.45 5.20 15.81
CA ASP A 181 3.68 5.55 17.21
C ASP A 181 5.14 5.40 17.64
N LYS A 182 5.76 4.28 17.27
CA LYS A 182 7.06 3.86 17.79
C LYS A 182 8.24 4.20 16.88
N THR A 183 8.03 4.52 15.61
CA THR A 183 9.12 4.78 14.67
C THR A 183 9.02 6.18 14.07
N ILE A 184 7.91 6.49 13.40
CA ILE A 184 7.79 7.70 12.57
C ILE A 184 7.49 8.94 13.42
N CYS A 185 6.45 8.85 14.25
CA CYS A 185 5.91 9.96 15.02
C CYS A 185 6.29 9.86 16.49
N LYS A 186 7.50 9.36 16.80
CA LYS A 186 7.96 9.26 18.19
C LYS A 186 7.73 10.59 18.90
N PRO A 187 6.95 10.62 20.00
CA PRO A 187 6.76 11.84 20.74
C PRO A 187 8.12 12.32 21.24
N GLY A 188 8.48 13.57 20.93
CA GLY A 188 9.68 14.17 21.48
C GLY A 188 9.60 14.11 23.01
N LYS A 189 10.72 13.78 23.68
CA LYS A 189 10.83 14.05 25.12
C LYS A 189 10.65 15.56 25.27
N LYS A 190 9.49 15.99 25.77
CA LYS A 190 9.29 17.38 26.22
C LYS A 190 10.22 17.67 27.39
#